data_AF-A0A1Q3U4D6-F1
#
_entry.id   AF-A0A1Q3U4D6-F1
#
_cell.length_a   1.000
_cell.length_b   1.000
_cell.length_c   1.000
_cell.angle_alpha   90.00
_cell.angle_beta   90.00
_cell.angle_gamma   90.00
#
_symmetry.space_group_name_H-M   'P 1'
#
loop_
_entity.id
_entity.type
_entity.pdbx_description
1 polymer ?
#
loop_
_entity_poly.entity_id
_entity_poly.type
_entity_poly.pdbx_seq_one_letter_code
_entity_poly.pdbx_strand_id
1 'polypeptide(L)'
;MRALNALHENNLKHFIMPWLSFRLHISFKQTTKAFSQKKRHFYGNEHTCTLNQVLHGYRAYVELDRYKGLKDLIDLVEKTWAGKWSSATIYMRNAPGDQFNVVVRQYYQGELQEEQSPVLEEPVIKLFFHGMDGEQLPVFKTEPVKYEDLPDFKKLVAEGLSSA
;
A
#
# COMPACT_ATOMS: atom_id res chain seq x y z
N MET A 1 -17.95 2.17 -21.44
CA MET A 1 -16.88 3.19 -21.28
C MET A 1 -17.17 4.28 -20.24
N ARG A 2 -18.42 4.64 -19.89
CA ARG A 2 -18.69 5.72 -18.90
C ARG A 2 -18.39 5.35 -17.44
N ALA A 3 -18.52 4.09 -17.04
CA ALA A 3 -18.25 3.64 -15.66
C ALA A 3 -16.75 3.73 -15.28
N LEU A 4 -15.83 3.54 -16.23
CA LEU A 4 -14.38 3.63 -16.00
C LEU A 4 -13.91 5.08 -15.80
N ASN A 5 -14.59 6.06 -16.41
CA ASN A 5 -14.27 7.48 -16.24
C ASN A 5 -14.71 8.02 -14.87
N ALA A 6 -15.85 7.54 -14.33
CA ALA A 6 -16.29 7.88 -12.98
C ALA A 6 -15.37 7.28 -11.87
N LEU A 7 -14.69 6.17 -12.16
CA LEU A 7 -13.65 5.55 -11.31
C LEU A 7 -12.31 6.30 -11.36
N HIS A 8 -12.01 7.02 -12.45
CA HIS A 8 -10.84 7.91 -12.52
C HIS A 8 -11.04 9.18 -11.70
N GLU A 9 -12.26 9.72 -11.66
CA GLU A 9 -12.59 10.93 -10.89
C GLU A 9 -12.70 10.64 -9.38
N ASN A 10 -13.23 9.47 -9.00
CA ASN A 10 -13.20 8.99 -7.62
C ASN A 10 -11.97 8.13 -7.38
N ASN A 11 -10.87 8.76 -6.94
CA ASN A 11 -9.61 8.10 -6.63
C ASN A 11 -9.86 6.82 -5.80
N LEU A 12 -9.79 5.66 -6.46
CA LEU A 12 -10.07 4.31 -5.90
C LEU A 12 -9.37 4.05 -4.57
N LYS A 13 -8.26 4.74 -4.34
CA LYS A 13 -7.55 4.84 -3.08
C LYS A 13 -8.47 5.14 -1.89
N HIS A 14 -9.48 5.98 -2.04
CA HIS A 14 -10.42 6.29 -0.96
C HIS A 14 -11.33 5.11 -0.59
N PHE A 15 -11.68 4.25 -1.54
CA PHE A 15 -12.47 3.05 -1.27
C PHE A 15 -11.68 1.97 -0.54
N ILE A 16 -10.39 1.85 -0.85
CA ILE A 16 -9.52 0.88 -0.18
C ILE A 16 -8.97 1.41 1.15
N MET A 17 -8.94 2.73 1.36
CA MET A 17 -8.37 3.38 2.55
C MET A 17 -8.89 2.82 3.89
N PRO A 18 -10.19 2.50 4.07
CA PRO A 18 -10.68 1.88 5.30
C PRO A 18 -10.03 0.52 5.58
N TRP A 19 -9.67 -0.23 4.55
CA TRP A 19 -9.17 -1.60 4.65
C TRP A 19 -7.66 -1.71 4.85
N LEU A 20 -6.91 -0.61 4.82
CA LEU A 20 -5.47 -0.65 5.00
C LEU A 20 -5.12 -0.87 6.48
N SER A 21 -4.40 -1.94 6.78
CA SER A 21 -4.12 -2.34 8.17
C SER A 21 -2.92 -1.61 8.79
N PHE A 22 -1.94 -1.18 7.99
CA PHE A 22 -0.69 -0.58 8.48
C PHE A 22 -0.37 0.76 7.84
N ARG A 23 0.19 1.67 8.64
CA ARG A 23 0.67 2.98 8.22
C ARG A 23 2.03 3.29 8.84
N LEU A 24 2.99 3.63 8.01
CA LEU A 24 4.27 4.20 8.41
C LEU A 24 4.18 5.72 8.47
N HIS A 25 4.59 6.31 9.59
CA HIS A 25 4.91 7.73 9.72
C HIS A 25 6.42 7.88 9.81
N ILE A 26 7.05 8.62 8.89
CA ILE A 26 8.51 8.75 8.83
C ILE A 26 8.93 10.20 8.64
N SER A 27 9.97 10.59 9.38
CA SER A 27 10.64 11.88 9.27
C SER A 27 12.05 11.66 8.74
N PHE A 28 12.45 12.42 7.71
CA PHE A 28 13.76 12.28 7.09
C PHE A 28 14.80 13.20 7.74
N LYS A 29 16.07 12.76 7.78
CA LYS A 29 17.20 13.61 8.18
C LYS A 29 17.33 14.74 7.15
N GLN A 30 17.46 15.97 7.64
CA GLN A 30 17.59 17.14 6.79
C GLN A 30 18.97 17.11 6.12
N THR A 31 19.02 16.67 4.87
CA THR A 31 20.29 16.43 4.15
C THR A 31 20.65 17.55 3.19
N THR A 32 19.71 18.41 2.76
CA THR A 32 19.93 19.67 2.01
C THR A 32 18.63 20.48 1.93
N LYS A 33 18.69 21.79 1.59
CA LYS A 33 17.53 22.69 1.46
C LYS A 33 16.38 22.19 0.56
N ALA A 34 16.61 21.19 -0.30
CA ALA A 34 15.60 20.57 -1.16
C ALA A 34 14.73 19.51 -0.43
N PHE A 35 15.22 18.95 0.67
CA PHE A 35 14.49 18.05 1.56
C PHE A 35 14.30 18.76 2.91
N SER A 36 13.40 19.75 2.95
CA SER A 36 12.83 20.17 4.24
C SER A 36 12.27 18.95 4.97
N GLN A 37 12.29 18.95 6.32
CA GLN A 37 11.73 17.90 7.20
C GLN A 37 10.25 17.60 6.87
N LYS A 38 9.99 16.93 5.75
CA LYS A 38 8.67 16.53 5.36
C LYS A 38 8.41 15.21 6.05
N LYS A 39 7.58 15.27 7.08
CA LYS A 39 6.87 14.10 7.60
C LYS A 39 6.10 13.50 6.43
N ARG A 40 6.27 12.20 6.20
CA ARG A 40 5.56 11.46 5.16
C ARG A 40 4.82 10.29 5.77
N HIS A 41 3.72 9.93 5.12
CA HIS A 41 2.95 8.74 5.44
C HIS A 41 3.04 7.76 4.28
N PHE A 42 3.26 6.49 4.61
CA PHE A 42 3.23 5.38 3.69
C PHE A 42 2.31 4.30 4.23
N TYR A 43 1.70 3.53 3.32
CA TYR A 43 0.85 2.39 3.66
C TYR A 43 1.52 1.12 3.10
N GLY A 44 1.15 -0.05 3.64
CA GLY A 44 1.64 -1.34 3.13
C GLY A 44 1.44 -1.45 1.61
N ASN A 45 2.39 -2.05 0.90
CA ASN A 45 2.40 -1.95 -0.57
C ASN A 45 1.51 -2.99 -1.28
N GLU A 46 0.69 -3.76 -0.55
CA GLU A 46 -0.10 -4.84 -1.14
C GLU A 46 -1.25 -4.33 -2.00
N HIS A 47 -1.83 -3.20 -1.61
CA HIS A 47 -3.00 -2.65 -2.25
C HIS A 47 -2.64 -1.76 -3.43
N THR A 48 -1.56 -0.97 -3.38
CA THR A 48 -1.26 -0.03 -4.49
C THR A 48 -0.84 -0.76 -5.76
N CYS A 49 -0.06 -1.85 -5.64
CA CYS A 49 0.33 -2.66 -6.79
C CYS A 49 -0.87 -3.40 -7.40
N THR A 50 -1.66 -4.10 -6.57
CA THR A 50 -2.83 -4.85 -7.06
C THR A 50 -3.98 -3.94 -7.48
N LEU A 51 -4.13 -2.76 -6.88
CA LEU A 51 -5.06 -1.71 -7.34
C LEU A 51 -4.69 -1.21 -8.74
N ASN A 52 -3.41 -0.91 -8.98
CA ASN A 52 -2.96 -0.53 -10.32
C ASN A 52 -3.16 -1.68 -11.31
N GLN A 53 -2.89 -2.92 -10.90
CA GLN A 53 -3.17 -4.09 -11.74
C GLN A 53 -4.67 -4.24 -12.07
N VAL A 54 -5.57 -3.97 -11.13
CA VAL A 54 -7.02 -3.94 -11.37
C VAL A 54 -7.41 -2.80 -12.31
N LEU A 55 -6.89 -1.60 -12.07
CA LEU A 55 -7.11 -0.41 -12.91
C LEU A 55 -6.71 -0.64 -14.38
N HIS A 56 -5.65 -1.41 -14.60
CA HIS A 56 -5.16 -1.74 -15.94
C HIS A 56 -5.67 -3.11 -16.46
N GLY A 57 -6.63 -3.74 -15.79
CA GLY A 57 -7.27 -4.97 -16.27
C GLY A 57 -6.39 -6.22 -16.23
N TYR A 58 -5.35 -6.24 -15.39
CA TYR A 58 -4.49 -7.41 -15.13
C TYR A 58 -5.07 -8.35 -14.08
N ARG A 59 -5.93 -7.83 -13.18
CA ARG A 59 -6.57 -8.59 -12.09
C ARG A 59 -8.02 -8.17 -11.90
N ALA A 60 -8.83 -9.07 -11.37
CA ALA A 60 -10.24 -8.82 -11.03
C ALA A 60 -10.44 -8.27 -9.60
N TYR A 61 -9.41 -8.30 -8.77
CA TYR A 61 -9.52 -7.97 -7.35
C TYR A 61 -8.21 -7.40 -6.78
N VAL A 62 -8.34 -6.61 -5.72
CA VAL A 62 -7.22 -6.11 -4.90
C VAL A 62 -6.92 -7.12 -3.80
N GLU A 63 -5.66 -7.50 -3.63
CA GLU A 63 -5.22 -8.35 -2.53
C GLU A 63 -4.78 -7.48 -1.36
N LEU A 64 -5.43 -7.71 -0.23
CA LEU A 64 -5.06 -7.16 1.07
C LEU A 64 -4.48 -8.31 1.88
N ASP A 65 -3.21 -8.57 1.61
CA ASP A 65 -2.37 -9.29 2.56
C ASP A 65 -2.07 -8.30 3.71
N ARG A 66 -1.86 -8.81 4.93
CA ARG A 66 -1.43 -8.00 6.08
C ARG A 66 0.03 -8.22 6.37
N TYR A 67 0.50 -9.46 6.17
CA TYR A 67 1.86 -9.85 6.45
C TYR A 67 2.83 -9.16 5.50
N LYS A 68 2.52 -9.16 4.21
CA LYS A 68 3.37 -8.54 3.19
C LYS A 68 3.51 -7.02 3.39
N GLY A 69 2.52 -6.33 3.95
CA GLY A 69 2.47 -4.88 4.12
C GLY A 69 3.12 -4.47 5.40
N LEU A 70 2.91 -5.31 6.43
CA LEU A 70 3.83 -5.60 7.50
C LEU A 70 5.28 -5.42 7.06
N LYS A 71 5.71 -6.44 6.32
CA LYS A 71 7.07 -6.65 5.88
C LYS A 71 7.59 -5.55 4.96
N ASP A 72 6.78 -5.07 4.01
CA ASP A 72 7.18 -4.03 3.06
C ASP A 72 7.49 -2.70 3.77
N LEU A 73 6.70 -2.33 4.79
CA LEU A 73 6.97 -1.13 5.59
C LEU A 73 8.23 -1.27 6.44
N ILE A 74 8.49 -2.47 7.00
CA ILE A 74 9.73 -2.77 7.72
C ILE A 74 10.93 -2.66 6.76
N ASP A 75 10.87 -3.34 5.60
CA ASP A 75 11.92 -3.33 4.59
C ASP A 75 12.19 -1.90 4.06
N LEU A 76 11.17 -1.03 3.98
CA LEU A 76 11.36 0.37 3.64
C LEU A 76 12.22 1.12 4.68
N VAL A 77 11.93 0.95 5.96
CA VAL A 77 12.66 1.64 7.05
C VAL A 77 14.06 1.07 7.22
N GLU A 78 14.18 -0.25 7.28
CA GLU A 78 15.39 -0.96 7.69
C GLU A 78 16.38 -1.20 6.53
N LYS A 79 15.90 -1.28 5.29
CA LYS A 79 16.76 -1.56 4.11
C LYS A 79 16.81 -0.38 3.16
N THR A 80 15.66 0.09 2.69
CA THR A 80 15.60 1.11 1.61
C THR A 80 16.04 2.49 2.09
N TRP A 81 15.62 2.88 3.30
CA TRP A 81 15.89 4.19 3.89
C TRP A 81 16.77 4.12 5.13
N ALA A 82 17.46 3.00 5.36
CA ALA A 82 18.44 2.86 6.42
C ALA A 82 19.36 4.09 6.51
N GLY A 83 19.47 4.68 7.70
CA GLY A 83 20.30 5.86 7.96
C GLY A 83 19.81 7.19 7.37
N LYS A 84 18.77 7.20 6.52
CA LYS A 84 18.22 8.42 5.86
C LYS A 84 17.10 9.09 6.67
N TRP A 85 16.53 8.40 7.64
CA TRP A 85 15.44 8.91 8.48
C TRP A 85 15.90 9.29 9.90
N SER A 86 15.20 10.24 10.53
CA SER A 86 15.44 10.67 11.91
C SER A 86 14.52 9.93 12.90
N SER A 87 13.27 9.67 12.50
CA SER A 87 12.32 8.85 13.24
C SER A 87 11.37 8.14 12.28
N ALA A 88 10.91 6.95 12.67
CA ALA A 88 9.92 6.18 11.95
C ALA A 88 9.01 5.47 12.96
N THR A 89 7.71 5.40 12.68
CA THR A 89 6.76 4.65 13.49
C THR A 89 5.77 3.93 12.58
N ILE A 90 5.67 2.63 12.74
CA ILE A 90 4.67 1.80 12.07
C ILE A 90 3.50 1.65 13.02
N TYR A 91 2.33 2.10 12.57
CA TYR A 91 1.07 1.95 13.27
C TYR A 91 0.20 0.90 12.60
N MET A 92 -0.63 0.23 13.40
CA MET A 92 -1.70 -0.65 12.97
C MET A 92 -3.06 -0.07 13.38
N ARG A 93 -4.09 -0.45 12.64
CA ARG A 93 -5.49 -0.35 13.08
C ARG A 93 -6.06 -1.75 13.30
N ASN A 94 -7.01 -1.88 14.22
CA ASN A 94 -7.57 -3.18 14.60
C ASN A 94 -8.68 -3.65 13.64
N ALA A 95 -9.50 -2.72 13.13
CA ALA A 95 -10.57 -3.03 12.20
C ALA A 95 -10.62 -2.06 11.00
N PRO A 96 -11.28 -2.45 9.88
CA PRO A 96 -11.51 -1.54 8.77
C PRO A 96 -12.27 -0.28 9.20
N GLY A 97 -11.78 0.88 8.78
CA GLY A 97 -12.36 2.19 9.14
C GLY A 97 -11.83 2.79 10.44
N ASP A 98 -11.11 2.03 11.26
CA ASP A 98 -10.54 2.53 12.52
C ASP A 98 -9.35 3.49 12.31
N GLN A 99 -8.99 4.17 13.40
CA GLN A 99 -7.76 4.97 13.46
C GLN A 99 -6.52 4.07 13.56
N PHE A 100 -5.41 4.52 12.96
CA PHE A 100 -4.10 3.90 13.17
C PHE A 100 -3.52 4.34 14.51
N ASN A 101 -3.82 3.58 15.57
CA ASN A 101 -3.53 3.95 16.95
C ASN A 101 -2.64 2.93 17.69
N VAL A 102 -2.46 1.72 17.18
CA VAL A 102 -1.59 0.71 17.79
C VAL A 102 -0.18 0.87 17.24
N VAL A 103 0.83 1.06 18.10
CA VAL A 103 2.23 1.09 17.67
C VAL A 103 2.72 -0.34 17.48
N VAL A 104 3.26 -0.65 16.30
CA VAL A 104 3.83 -1.96 15.97
C VAL A 104 5.35 -1.94 16.06
N ARG A 105 5.97 -0.89 15.50
CA ARG A 105 7.41 -0.66 15.62
C ARG A 105 7.70 0.82 15.72
N GLN A 106 8.64 1.19 16.58
CA GLN A 106 9.11 2.56 16.70
C GLN A 106 10.63 2.61 16.56
N TYR A 107 11.09 3.56 15.75
CA TYR A 107 12.48 3.81 15.49
C TYR A 107 12.83 5.27 15.78
N TYR A 108 13.98 5.48 16.40
CA TYR A 108 14.50 6.79 16.72
C TYR A 108 16.01 6.81 16.54
N GLN A 109 16.54 7.87 15.92
CA GLN A 109 17.98 8.08 15.72
C GLN A 109 18.74 6.94 15.02
N GLY A 110 18.04 6.11 14.23
CA GLY A 110 18.64 4.99 13.51
C GLY A 110 18.49 3.63 14.19
N GLU A 111 17.88 3.59 15.39
CA GLU A 111 17.72 2.37 16.18
C GLU A 111 16.25 2.02 16.39
N LEU A 112 15.98 0.72 16.50
CA LEU A 112 14.68 0.19 16.91
C LEU A 112 14.53 0.36 18.42
N GLN A 113 13.50 1.08 18.84
CA GLN A 113 13.21 1.37 20.24
C GLN A 113 12.11 0.46 20.81
N GLU A 114 11.12 0.13 19.98
CA GLU A 114 9.98 -0.68 20.38
C GLU A 114 9.55 -1.60 19.24
N GLU A 115 9.23 -2.85 19.59
CA GLU A 115 8.67 -3.84 18.69
C GLU A 115 7.52 -4.60 19.38
N GLN A 116 6.32 -4.43 18.83
CA GLN A 116 5.10 -5.15 19.19
C GLN A 116 4.50 -5.75 17.91
N SER A 117 5.26 -6.64 17.26
CA SER A 117 4.82 -7.30 16.03
C SER A 117 3.55 -8.12 16.30
N PRO A 118 2.39 -7.80 15.68
CA PRO A 118 1.15 -8.52 15.91
C PRO A 118 1.24 -9.94 15.33
N VAL A 119 0.49 -10.87 15.92
CA VAL A 119 0.25 -12.17 15.30
C VAL A 119 -0.75 -11.96 14.15
N LEU A 120 -0.34 -12.24 12.92
CA LEU A 120 -1.15 -12.08 11.71
C LEU A 120 -1.67 -13.45 11.27
N GLU A 121 -2.81 -13.85 11.83
CA GLU A 121 -3.46 -15.14 11.50
C GLU A 121 -4.52 -15.01 10.39
N GLU A 122 -4.90 -13.78 10.04
CA GLU A 122 -5.98 -13.54 9.09
C GLU A 122 -5.57 -13.90 7.65
N PRO A 123 -6.47 -14.54 6.87
CA PRO A 123 -6.20 -14.87 5.48
C PRO A 123 -6.15 -13.61 4.60
N VAL A 124 -5.44 -13.70 3.47
CA VAL A 124 -5.41 -12.64 2.44
C VAL A 124 -6.83 -12.28 2.01
N ILE A 125 -7.25 -11.04 2.24
CA ILE A 125 -8.57 -10.54 1.86
C ILE A 125 -8.53 -10.15 0.38
N LYS A 126 -9.56 -10.53 -0.37
CA LYS A 126 -9.73 -10.17 -1.79
C LYS A 126 -10.90 -9.21 -1.93
N LEU A 127 -10.63 -7.98 -2.35
CA LEU A 127 -11.67 -6.99 -2.63
C LEU A 127 -12.00 -6.98 -4.11
N PHE A 128 -13.21 -7.42 -4.45
CA PHE A 128 -13.76 -7.44 -5.81
C PHE A 128 -14.51 -6.14 -6.10
N PHE A 129 -14.36 -5.61 -7.30
CA PHE A 129 -15.14 -4.48 -7.78
C PHE A 129 -16.25 -4.98 -8.69
N HIS A 130 -17.49 -4.71 -8.30
CA HIS A 130 -18.66 -5.02 -9.10
C HIS A 130 -19.10 -3.74 -9.84
N GLY A 131 -19.41 -3.87 -11.12
CA GLY A 131 -20.14 -2.85 -11.88
C GLY A 131 -21.54 -2.64 -11.29
N MET A 132 -22.23 -1.59 -11.75
CA MET A 132 -23.56 -1.23 -11.25
C MET A 132 -24.60 -2.35 -11.38
N ASP A 133 -24.38 -3.30 -12.29
CA ASP A 133 -25.27 -4.43 -12.54
C ASP A 133 -24.88 -5.70 -11.73
N GLY A 134 -23.93 -5.58 -10.80
CA GLY A 134 -23.44 -6.70 -9.96
C GLY A 134 -22.40 -7.59 -10.64
N GLU A 135 -22.10 -7.38 -11.92
CA GLU A 135 -21.04 -8.11 -12.63
C GLU A 135 -19.64 -7.64 -12.19
N GLN A 136 -18.69 -8.55 -12.02
CA GLN A 136 -17.30 -8.18 -11.76
C GLN A 136 -16.74 -7.38 -12.94
N LEU A 137 -15.87 -6.40 -12.66
CA LEU A 137 -15.19 -5.66 -13.73
C LEU A 137 -14.45 -6.65 -14.66
N PRO A 138 -14.62 -6.56 -15.98
CA PRO A 138 -14.00 -7.47 -16.91
C PRO A 138 -12.47 -7.34 -16.86
N VAL A 139 -11.78 -8.47 -16.68
CA VAL A 139 -10.32 -8.55 -16.86
C VAL A 139 -10.06 -8.47 -18.37
N PHE A 140 -9.48 -7.36 -18.83
CA PHE A 140 -9.26 -7.13 -20.27
C PHE A 140 -8.13 -7.99 -20.85
N LYS A 141 -7.35 -8.66 -20.00
CA LYS A 141 -6.41 -9.71 -20.44
C LYS A 141 -7.09 -11.07 -20.38
N THR A 142 -7.25 -11.68 -21.54
CA THR A 142 -7.97 -12.95 -21.79
C THR A 142 -7.29 -14.19 -21.23
N GLU A 143 -6.04 -14.08 -20.79
CA GLU A 143 -5.29 -15.18 -20.16
C GLU A 143 -4.89 -14.79 -18.73
N PRO A 144 -5.03 -15.72 -17.75
CA PRO A 144 -4.55 -15.48 -16.39
C PRO A 144 -3.04 -15.24 -16.43
N VAL A 145 -2.63 -13.99 -16.22
CA VAL A 145 -1.22 -13.61 -16.13
C VAL A 145 -0.63 -14.33 -14.92
N LYS A 146 0.41 -15.15 -15.13
CA LYS A 146 1.10 -15.83 -14.02
C LYS A 146 1.63 -14.79 -13.04
N TYR A 147 1.68 -15.14 -11.76
CA TYR A 147 2.12 -14.23 -10.71
C TYR A 147 3.51 -13.62 -11.00
N GLU A 148 4.38 -14.40 -11.62
CA GLU A 148 5.75 -14.07 -12.04
C GLU A 148 5.80 -12.98 -13.12
N ASP A 149 4.76 -12.92 -13.96
CA ASP A 149 4.66 -12.02 -15.12
C ASP A 149 3.92 -10.71 -14.78
N LEU A 150 3.41 -10.60 -13.56
CA LEU A 150 2.73 -9.39 -13.10
C LEU A 150 3.76 -8.26 -12.91
N PRO A 151 3.51 -7.06 -13.46
CA PRO A 151 4.41 -5.94 -13.25
C PRO A 151 4.45 -5.59 -11.77
N ASP A 152 5.66 -5.52 -11.22
CA ASP A 152 5.87 -5.05 -9.86
C ASP A 152 5.62 -3.53 -9.77
N PHE A 153 5.53 -3.01 -8.54
CA PHE A 153 5.28 -1.59 -8.33
C PHE A 153 6.33 -0.69 -8.99
N LYS A 154 7.61 -1.13 -9.03
CA LYS A 154 8.69 -0.37 -9.66
C LYS A 154 8.48 -0.25 -11.17
N LYS A 155 8.07 -1.32 -11.84
CA LYS A 155 7.75 -1.35 -13.26
C LYS A 155 6.54 -0.49 -13.58
N LEU A 156 5.48 -0.57 -12.78
CA LEU A 156 4.29 0.28 -12.94
C LEU A 156 4.61 1.79 -12.79
N VAL A 157 5.45 2.16 -11.82
CA VAL A 157 5.92 3.55 -11.65
C VAL A 157 6.81 3.98 -12.81
N ALA A 158 7.72 3.13 -13.27
CA ALA A 158 8.61 3.43 -14.40
C ALA A 158 7.85 3.62 -15.73
N GLU A 159 6.72 2.92 -15.90
CA GLU A 159 5.84 3.04 -17.07
C GLU A 159 4.89 4.27 -16.98
N GLY A 160 4.97 5.08 -15.92
CA GLY A 160 4.12 6.27 -15.75
C GLY A 160 2.66 5.94 -15.40
N LEU A 161 2.40 4.72 -14.92
CA LEU A 161 1.07 4.18 -14.65
C LEU A 161 0.67 4.25 -13.17
N SER A 162 1.49 4.86 -12.32
CA SER A 162 1.10 5.13 -10.93
C SER A 162 0.21 6.38 -10.88
N SER A 163 -1.06 6.23 -10.50
CA SER A 163 -1.91 7.37 -10.16
C SER A 163 -1.29 8.16 -9.02
N ALA A 164 -1.11 9.48 -9.21
CA ALA A 164 -0.59 10.42 -8.22
C ALA A 164 -1.39 10.44 -6.90
#